data_AF-A0AAE3E4U8-F1
#
_entry.id   AF-A0AAE3E4U8-F1
#
_cell.length_a   1.000
_cell.length_b   1.000
_cell.length_c   1.000
_cell.angle_alpha   90.00
_cell.angle_beta   90.00
_cell.angle_gamma   90.00
#
_symmetry.space_group_name_H-M   'P 1'
#
loop_
_entity.id
_entity.type
_entity.pdbx_description
1 polymer ?
#
loop_
_entity_poly.entity_id
_entity_poly.type
_entity_poly.pdbx_seq_one_letter_code
_entity_poly.pdbx_strand_id
1 'polypeptide(L)' 'MLSINSQWILCSVCGNKTRNRIREDTILKNYSLYCPKCKQETLIEAKNLQITVIKEPDAKTQSRKKAILPVPAGFF' A
#
# COMPACT_ATOMS: atom_id res chain seq x y z
N MET A 1 16.52 25.62 -20.20
CA MET A 1 16.64 24.20 -20.55
C MET A 1 16.09 23.41 -19.37
N LEU A 2 14.80 23.07 -19.37
CA LEU A 2 14.22 22.27 -18.30
C LEU A 2 14.52 20.81 -18.63
N SER A 3 15.49 20.22 -17.93
CA SER A 3 15.73 18.77 -18.00
C SER A 3 14.50 18.07 -17.45
N ILE A 4 13.70 17.50 -18.33
CA ILE A 4 12.51 16.74 -17.92
C ILE A 4 13.01 15.37 -17.46
N ASN A 5 13.30 15.19 -16.17
CA ASN A 5 13.60 13.85 -15.66
C ASN A 5 12.29 13.05 -15.60
N SER A 6 12.32 11.90 -16.24
CA SER A 6 11.24 10.92 -16.17
C SER A 6 11.78 9.65 -15.56
N GLN A 7 11.07 9.12 -14.57
CA GLN A 7 11.43 7.87 -13.92
C GLN A 7 10.31 6.84 -14.09
N TRP A 8 10.73 5.59 -14.16
CA TRP A 8 9.81 4.46 -14.19
C TRP A 8 9.37 4.12 -12.78
N ILE A 9 8.08 3.83 -12.60
CA ILE A 9 7.60 3.34 -11.31
C ILE A 9 8.07 1.89 -11.15
N LEU A 10 8.79 1.61 -10.07
CA LEU A 10 9.10 0.25 -9.67
C LEU A 10 8.01 -0.25 -8.72
N CYS A 11 7.54 -1.48 -8.93
CA CYS A 11 6.61 -2.11 -8.01
C CYS A 11 7.31 -2.41 -6.67
N SER A 12 6.73 -2.00 -5.55
CA SER A 12 7.29 -2.24 -4.21
C SER A 12 7.31 -3.71 -3.79
N VAL A 13 6.50 -4.56 -4.42
CA VAL A 13 6.38 -5.99 -4.11
C VAL A 13 7.43 -6.82 -4.86
N CYS A 14 7.63 -6.55 -6.14
CA CYS A 14 8.49 -7.37 -7.00
C CYS A 14 9.70 -6.64 -7.60
N GLY A 15 9.84 -5.32 -7.38
CA GLY A 15 10.93 -4.52 -7.94
C GLY A 15 10.92 -4.37 -9.47
N ASN A 16 9.91 -4.90 -10.17
CA ASN A 16 9.84 -4.79 -11.62
C ASN A 16 9.42 -3.39 -12.06
N LYS A 17 9.96 -2.98 -13.21
CA LYS A 17 9.52 -1.78 -13.91
C LYS A 17 8.05 -1.92 -14.31
N THR A 18 7.25 -0.94 -13.90
CA THR A 18 5.86 -0.80 -14.31
C THR A 18 5.82 -0.12 -15.68
N ARG A 19 4.73 -0.31 -16.42
CA ARG A 19 4.46 0.39 -17.69
C ARG A 19 4.33 1.92 -17.52
N ASN A 20 4.03 2.39 -16.32
CA ASN A 20 3.84 3.81 -16.02
C ASN A 20 5.17 4.54 -15.82
N ARG A 21 5.34 5.66 -16.54
CA ARG A 21 6.41 6.63 -16.35
C ARG A 21 5.83 7.87 -15.70
N ILE A 22 6.51 8.40 -14.69
CA ILE A 22 6.13 9.64 -14.02
C ILE A 22 7.16 10.71 -14.38
N ARG A 23 6.67 11.92 -14.59
CA ARG A 23 7.47 13.13 -14.76
C ARG A 23 7.46 13.96 -13.47
N GLU A 24 8.42 14.86 -13.33
CA GLU A 24 8.58 15.68 -12.10
C GLU A 24 7.33 16.52 -11.76
N ASP A 25 6.61 16.97 -12.78
CA ASP A 25 5.38 17.77 -12.72
C ASP A 25 4.10 16.93 -12.47
N THR A 26 4.20 15.60 -12.57
CA THR A 26 3.04 14.72 -12.43
C THR A 26 2.82 14.36 -10.96
N ILE A 27 1.62 14.63 -10.46
CA ILE A 27 1.17 14.24 -9.11
C ILE A 27 0.09 13.17 -9.26
N LEU A 28 0.37 11.97 -8.74
CA LEU A 28 -0.58 10.87 -8.67
C LEU A 28 -1.07 10.73 -7.23
N LYS A 29 -2.39 10.77 -7.02
CA LYS A 29 -3.04 10.56 -5.72
C LYS A 29 -3.95 9.34 -5.82
N ASN A 30 -3.89 8.44 -4.84
CA ASN A 30 -4.69 7.21 -4.80
C ASN A 30 -4.68 6.44 -6.13
N TYR A 31 -3.52 6.38 -6.80
CA TYR A 31 -3.42 5.72 -8.10
C TYR A 31 -3.31 4.21 -7.90
N SER A 32 -4.26 3.46 -8.45
CA SER A 32 -4.21 2.00 -8.41
C SER A 32 -3.23 1.49 -9.47
N LEU A 33 -2.18 0.83 -9.00
CA LEU A 33 -1.13 0.30 -9.84
C LEU A 33 -1.20 -1.22 -9.81
N TYR A 34 -1.67 -1.79 -10.92
CA TYR A 34 -1.77 -3.23 -11.10
C TYR A 34 -0.43 -3.81 -11.53
N CYS A 35 0.06 -4.81 -10.78
CA CYS A 35 1.25 -5.56 -11.17
C CYS A 35 0.85 -6.94 -11.73
N PRO A 36 1.09 -7.24 -13.03
CA PRO A 36 0.73 -8.53 -13.61
C PRO A 36 1.52 -9.71 -13.02
N LYS A 37 2.70 -9.46 -12.42
CA LYS A 37 3.49 -10.49 -11.75
C LYS A 37 2.94 -10.85 -10.37
N CYS A 38 2.56 -9.85 -9.59
CA CYS A 38 1.99 -10.05 -8.25
C CYS A 38 0.50 -10.37 -8.30
N LYS A 39 -0.16 -10.08 -9.44
CA LYS A 39 -1.63 -10.16 -9.62
C LYS A 39 -2.39 -9.40 -8.52
N GLN A 40 -1.79 -8.33 -8.03
CA GLN A 40 -2.31 -7.49 -6.97
C GLN A 40 -2.30 -6.05 -7.43
N GLU A 41 -3.27 -5.30 -6.93
CA GLU A 41 -3.39 -3.86 -7.12
C GLU A 41 -2.85 -3.17 -5.86
N THR A 42 -1.93 -2.23 -6.06
CA THR A 42 -1.38 -1.43 -4.96
C THR A 42 -1.74 0.02 -5.19
N LEU A 43 -2.28 0.67 -4.15
CA LEU A 43 -2.48 2.11 -4.16
C LEU A 43 -1.14 2.81 -3.93
N ILE A 44 -0.81 3.72 -4.83
CA ILE A 44 0.39 4.54 -4.72
C ILE A 44 0.04 6.02 -4.84
N GLU A 45 0.85 6.81 -4.16
CA GLU A 45 0.95 8.24 -4.33
C GLU A 45 2.31 8.54 -4.94
N ALA A 46 2.36 9.46 -5.89
CA ALA A 46 3.62 9.93 -6.41
C ALA A 46 3.65 11.45 -6.53
N LYS A 47 4.72 12.06 -6.04
CA LYS A 47 4.92 13.51 -6.05
C LYS A 47 6.40 13.81 -6.27
N ASN A 48 6.73 14.63 -7.27
CA ASN A 48 8.11 15.03 -7.57
C ASN A 48 9.08 13.82 -7.67
N LEU A 49 8.68 12.77 -8.39
CA LEU A 49 9.41 11.49 -8.53
C LEU A 49 9.51 10.62 -7.25
N GLN A 50 9.02 11.06 -6.08
CA GLN A 50 8.89 10.19 -4.91
C GLN A 50 7.62 9.36 -5.01
N ILE A 51 7.75 8.04 -4.84
CA ILE A 51 6.64 7.09 -4.86
C ILE A 51 6.42 6.58 -3.43
N THR A 52 5.23 6.81 -2.91
CA THR A 52 4.78 6.33 -1.60
C THR A 52 3.69 5.29 -1.82
N VAL A 53 3.84 4.12 -1.19
CA VAL A 53 2.81 3.09 -1.24
C VAL A 53 1.81 3.38 -0.14
N ILE A 54 0.57 3.66 -0.51
CA ILE A 54 -0.54 3.76 0.43
C ILE A 54 -0.95 2.33 0.72
N LYS A 55 -0.37 1.76 1.77
CA LYS A 55 -1.00 0.64 2.42
C LYS A 55 -2.17 1.25 3.19
N GLU A 56 -3.40 0.89 2.83
CA GLU A 56 -4.47 1.00 3.83
C GLU A 56 -3.89 0.39 5.12
N PRO A 57 -3.95 1.10 6.26
CA PRO A 57 -3.48 0.50 7.50
C PRO A 57 -4.34 -0.75 7.67
N ASP A 58 -3.72 -1.92 7.43
CA ASP A 58 -4.28 -3.22 7.78
C ASP A 58 -5.02 -3.02 9.07
N ALA A 59 -6.36 -3.05 8.98
CA ALA A 59 -7.22 -2.91 10.12
C ALA A 59 -6.66 -3.92 11.12
N LYS A 60 -6.04 -3.42 12.19
CA LYS A 60 -5.59 -4.26 13.30
C LYS A 60 -6.86 -4.92 13.80
N THR A 61 -7.17 -6.09 13.27
CA THR A 61 -8.02 -7.04 13.95
C THR A 61 -7.15 -7.46 15.12
N GLN A 62 -7.21 -6.65 16.20
CA GLN A 62 -6.93 -7.15 17.52
C GLN A 62 -7.94 -8.26 17.71
N SER A 63 -7.53 -9.47 17.32
CA SER A 63 -8.25 -10.68 17.63
C SER A 63 -8.62 -10.57 19.08
N ARG A 64 -9.92 -10.46 19.34
CA ARG A 64 -10.49 -10.58 20.66
C ARG A 64 -9.91 -11.87 21.23
N LYS A 65 -8.94 -11.75 22.15
CA LYS A 65 -8.63 -12.88 23.03
C LYS A 65 -9.91 -13.07 23.83
N LYS A 66 -10.71 -14.03 23.35
CA LYS A 66 -11.87 -14.59 24.02
C LYS A 66 -11.33 -15.25 25.29
N ALA A 67 -11.05 -14.45 26.32
CA ALA A 67 -10.95 -14.97 27.67
C ALA A 67 -12.39 -15.35 28.03
N ILE A 68 -12.61 -16.64 28.05
CA ILE A 68 -13.79 -17.31 28.59
C ILE A 68 -14.22 -16.58 29.86
N LEU A 69 -15.48 -16.12 29.89
CA LEU A 69 -16.12 -15.72 31.14
C LEU A 69 -16.01 -16.90 32.10
N PRO A 70 -15.42 -16.75 33.31
CA PRO A 70 -15.60 -17.76 34.34
C PRO A 70 -17.10 -17.76 34.69
N VAL A 71 -17.80 -18.81 34.26
CA VAL A 71 -19.14 -19.12 34.78
C VAL A 71 -18.95 -19.51 36.25
N PRO A 72 -19.74 -18.96 37.18
CA PRO A 72 -19.44 -18.98 38.61
C PRO A 72 -19.45 -20.41 39.17
N ALA A 73 -18.37 -20.78 39.86
CA ALA A 73 -18.37 -21.93 40.74
C ALA A 73 -18.96 -21.51 42.09
N GLY A 74 -20.17 -21.97 42.40
CA GLY A 74 -20.69 -22.14 43.76
C GLY A 74 -20.87 -20.87 44.60
N PHE A 75 -22.10 -20.33 44.62
CA PHE A 75 -22.63 -19.68 45.81
C PHE A 75 -23.44 -20.75 46.57
N PHE A 76 -22.91 -21.16 47.72
CA PHE A 76 -23.74 -21.47 48.87
C PHE A 76 -24.52 -20.22 49.29
#